data_AF-A0A7S1LFU7-F1
#
_entry.id   AF-A0A7S1LFU7-F1
#
_cell.length_a   1.000
_cell.length_b   1.000
_cell.length_c   1.000
_cell.angle_alpha   90.00
_cell.angle_beta   90.00
_cell.angle_gamma   90.00
#
_symmetry.space_group_name_H-M   'P 1'
#
loop_
_entity.id
_entity.type
_entity.pdbx_description
1 polymer ?
#
loop_
_entity_poly.entity_id
_entity_poly.type
_entity_poly.pdbx_seq_one_letter_code
_entity_poly.pdbx_strand_id
1 'polypeptide(L)'
;ADGKVISFIDEIHTIVGAGASGGAMDAGNLLKPLLARGELRCVGATTLDEYRKYIEKDAALERRFQQVMVAEPQVADCISILRGLKPRYELHHGVRISDRA
;
A
#
# COMPACT_ATOMS: atom_id res chain seq x y z
N ALA A 1 -21.08 -10.47 4.23
CA ALA A 1 -20.10 -10.67 3.14
C ALA A 1 -18.93 -11.45 3.73
N ASP A 2 -19.01 -12.78 3.75
CA ASP A 2 -18.10 -13.66 4.50
C ASP A 2 -16.68 -13.75 3.90
N GLY A 3 -15.91 -12.66 3.95
CA GLY A 3 -14.54 -12.64 3.42
C GLY A 3 -14.43 -12.86 1.91
N LYS A 4 -15.52 -12.66 1.16
CA LYS A 4 -15.56 -12.78 -0.31
C LYS A 4 -15.03 -11.54 -1.04
N VAL A 5 -14.79 -10.46 -0.31
CA VAL A 5 -14.22 -9.20 -0.83
C VAL A 5 -12.84 -9.03 -0.22
N ILE A 6 -11.87 -8.70 -1.06
CA ILE A 6 -10.52 -8.30 -0.64
C ILE A 6 -10.42 -6.79 -0.86
N SER A 7 -10.23 -6.04 0.23
CA SER A 7 -10.05 -4.60 0.17
C SER A 7 -8.58 -4.26 -0.07
N PHE A 8 -8.29 -3.36 -1.00
CA PHE A 8 -6.97 -2.75 -1.12
C PHE A 8 -6.96 -1.41 -0.41
N ILE A 9 -5.96 -1.17 0.42
CA ILE A 9 -5.78 0.07 1.17
C ILE A 9 -4.39 0.60 0.85
N ASP A 10 -4.33 1.64 0.04
CA ASP A 10 -3.08 2.37 -0.16
C ASP A 10 -2.75 3.19 1.10
N GLU A 11 -1.47 3.35 1.39
CA GLU A 11 -0.98 4.06 2.58
C GLU A 11 -1.70 3.66 3.88
N ILE A 12 -1.78 2.35 4.18
CA ILE A 12 -2.59 1.80 5.30
C ILE A 12 -2.24 2.42 6.67
N HIS A 13 -1.03 2.93 6.83
CA HIS A 13 -0.59 3.63 8.03
C HIS A 13 -1.38 4.92 8.29
N THR A 14 -2.00 5.55 7.29
CA THR A 14 -2.84 6.76 7.46
C THR A 14 -4.10 6.44 8.25
N ILE A 15 -4.70 5.29 7.99
CA ILE A 15 -5.92 4.80 8.65
C ILE A 15 -5.61 4.31 10.08
N VAL A 16 -4.45 3.68 10.28
CA VAL A 16 -4.00 3.18 11.58
C VAL A 16 -3.45 4.30 12.46
N GLY A 17 -2.68 5.22 11.89
CA GLY A 17 -1.99 6.31 12.58
C GLY A 17 -2.89 7.49 12.96
N ALA A 18 -4.08 7.61 12.34
CA ALA A 18 -5.08 8.63 12.67
C ALA A 18 -5.49 8.64 14.15
N GLY A 19 -5.34 7.52 14.86
CA GLY A 19 -5.59 7.42 16.30
C GLY A 19 -4.62 8.24 17.18
N ALA A 20 -3.49 8.69 16.66
CA ALA A 20 -2.51 9.49 17.42
C ALA A 20 -2.82 11.01 17.41
N SER A 21 -3.66 11.49 16.50
CA SER A 21 -3.95 12.93 16.32
C SER A 21 -5.45 13.21 16.22
N GLY A 22 -6.16 12.97 17.33
CA GLY A 22 -7.27 13.76 17.87
C GLY A 22 -8.48 14.23 17.02
N GLY A 23 -8.64 13.88 15.74
CA GLY A 23 -9.69 14.53 14.94
C GLY A 23 -10.33 13.72 13.80
N ALA A 24 -9.66 12.71 13.25
CA ALA A 24 -10.28 11.82 12.27
C ALA A 24 -10.89 10.62 13.00
N MET A 25 -12.14 10.32 12.67
CA MET A 25 -12.88 9.14 13.12
C MET A 25 -11.93 7.92 13.17
N ASP A 26 -11.81 7.28 14.34
CA ASP A 26 -10.80 6.25 14.64
C ASP A 26 -11.08 4.96 13.84
N ALA A 27 -10.73 5.00 12.56
CA ALA A 27 -10.87 3.90 11.64
C ALA A 27 -10.02 2.70 12.10
N GLY A 28 -8.89 2.94 12.79
CA GLY A 28 -8.10 1.91 13.44
C GLY A 28 -8.92 1.07 14.44
N ASN A 29 -9.70 1.72 15.32
CA ASN A 29 -10.56 1.03 16.27
C ASN A 29 -11.73 0.29 15.63
N LEU A 30 -12.20 0.72 14.45
CA LEU A 30 -13.23 0.01 13.69
C LEU A 30 -12.67 -1.21 12.96
N LEU A 31 -11.44 -1.12 12.44
CA LEU A 31 -10.81 -2.17 11.65
C LEU A 31 -10.22 -3.30 12.52
N LYS A 32 -9.66 -2.98 13.69
CA LYS A 32 -9.05 -3.98 14.59
C LYS A 32 -9.99 -5.17 14.90
N PRO A 33 -11.26 -4.97 15.28
CA PRO A 33 -12.19 -6.09 15.51
C PRO A 33 -12.49 -6.90 14.24
N LEU A 34 -12.64 -6.23 13.09
CA LEU A 34 -12.95 -6.89 11.81
C LEU A 34 -11.80 -7.75 11.30
N LEU A 35 -10.56 -7.25 11.44
CA LEU A 35 -9.33 -8.00 11.16
C LEU A 35 -9.15 -9.16 12.13
N ALA A 36 -9.45 -8.96 13.42
CA ALA A 36 -9.32 -10.00 14.43
C ALA A 36 -10.29 -11.17 14.23
N ARG A 37 -11.52 -10.88 13.76
CA ARG A 37 -12.53 -11.90 13.44
C ARG A 37 -12.38 -12.50 12.04
N GLY A 38 -11.47 -11.97 11.20
CA GLY A 38 -11.29 -12.41 9.82
C GLY A 38 -12.45 -12.03 8.88
N GLU A 39 -13.33 -11.13 9.31
CA GLU A 39 -14.44 -10.59 8.52
C GLU A 39 -13.95 -9.61 7.44
N LEU A 40 -12.84 -8.91 7.73
CA LEU A 40 -12.14 -8.08 6.77
C LEU A 40 -10.89 -8.79 6.25
N ARG A 41 -10.82 -8.96 4.93
CA ARG A 41 -9.59 -9.34 4.23
C ARG A 41 -9.09 -8.14 3.46
N CYS A 42 -7.85 -7.75 3.68
CA CYS A 42 -7.27 -6.62 2.97
C CYS A 42 -5.79 -6.83 2.62
N VAL A 43 -5.35 -6.07 1.64
CA VAL A 43 -3.95 -5.86 1.30
C VAL A 43 -3.66 -4.38 1.55
N GLY A 44 -2.73 -4.10 2.44
CA GLY A 44 -2.26 -2.74 2.74
C GLY A 44 -0.92 -2.47 2.07
N ALA A 45 -0.75 -1.29 1.50
CA ALA A 45 0.55 -0.80 1.03
C ALA A 45 1.07 0.29 1.97
N THR A 46 2.36 0.26 2.30
CA THR A 46 3.04 1.25 3.14
C THR A 46 4.56 1.14 2.98
N THR A 47 5.30 2.17 3.38
CA THR A 47 6.75 2.09 3.48
C THR A 47 7.21 1.33 4.74
N LEU A 48 8.46 0.87 4.74
CA LEU A 48 9.04 0.18 5.89
C LEU A 48 9.05 1.04 7.17
N ASP A 49 9.33 2.34 7.02
CA ASP A 49 9.42 3.26 8.16
C ASP A 49 8.05 3.53 8.79
N GLU A 50 7.01 3.67 7.97
CA GLU A 50 5.62 3.80 8.43
C GLU A 50 5.13 2.52 9.11
N TYR A 51 5.45 1.34 8.54
CA TYR A 51 5.12 0.06 9.16
C TYR A 51 5.70 -0.03 10.58
N ARG A 52 7.00 0.26 10.74
CA ARG A 52 7.69 0.26 12.05
C ARG A 52 7.09 1.29 13.02
N LYS A 53 6.68 2.44 12.50
CA LYS A 53 6.16 3.54 13.33
C LYS A 53 4.73 3.31 13.80
N TYR A 54 3.86 2.76 12.94
CA TYR A 54 2.41 2.76 13.17
C TYR A 54 1.80 1.35 13.32
N ILE A 55 2.38 0.31 12.73
CA ILE A 55 1.80 -1.04 12.71
C ILE A 55 2.56 -1.98 13.66
N GLU A 56 3.88 -2.03 13.57
CA GLU A 56 4.73 -2.92 14.38
C GLU A 56 4.60 -2.64 15.89
N LYS A 57 4.35 -1.38 16.26
CA LYS A 57 4.14 -0.99 17.67
C LYS A 57 2.79 -1.43 18.25
N ASP A 58 1.82 -1.79 17.40
CA ASP A 58 0.50 -2.25 17.84
C ASP A 58 0.40 -3.78 17.72
N ALA A 59 0.55 -4.47 18.86
CA ALA A 59 0.53 -5.93 18.95
C ALA A 59 -0.77 -6.58 18.43
N ALA A 60 -1.88 -5.83 18.33
CA ALA A 60 -3.12 -6.35 17.76
C ALA A 60 -3.08 -6.35 16.23
N LEU A 61 -2.39 -5.39 15.61
CA LEU A 61 -2.24 -5.30 14.16
C LEU A 61 -1.07 -6.13 13.64
N GLU A 62 0.08 -6.09 14.34
CA GLU A 62 1.28 -6.86 14.00
C GLU A 62 0.97 -8.35 13.80
N ARG A 63 0.14 -8.94 14.68
CA ARG A 63 -0.25 -10.35 14.60
C ARG A 63 -1.27 -10.68 13.50
N ARG A 64 -1.83 -9.68 12.83
CA ARG A 64 -2.88 -9.83 11.81
C ARG A 64 -2.38 -9.56 10.40
N PHE A 65 -1.25 -8.86 10.27
CA PHE A 65 -0.60 -8.65 8.99
C PHE A 65 0.60 -9.57 8.84
N GLN A 66 0.68 -10.23 7.67
CA GLN A 66 1.90 -10.87 7.23
C GLN A 66 2.68 -9.85 6.38
N GLN A 67 3.90 -9.52 6.79
CA GLN A 67 4.75 -8.63 5.99
C GLN A 67 5.21 -9.34 4.71
N VAL A 68 4.92 -8.73 3.57
CA VAL A 68 5.45 -9.12 2.26
C VAL A 68 6.35 -7.98 1.78
N MET A 69 7.65 -8.20 1.79
CA MET A 69 8.62 -7.19 1.37
C MET A 69 8.62 -7.03 -0.14
N VAL A 70 8.38 -5.81 -0.60
CA VAL A 70 8.51 -5.43 -2.02
C VAL A 70 9.76 -4.59 -2.14
N ALA A 71 10.80 -5.15 -2.77
CA ALA A 71 12.04 -4.44 -3.05
C ALA A 71 11.90 -3.53 -4.26
N GLU A 72 12.82 -2.58 -4.38
CA GLU A 72 12.92 -1.76 -5.58
C GLU A 72 13.23 -2.62 -6.82
N PRO A 73 12.66 -2.26 -7.99
CA PRO A 73 12.94 -2.97 -9.25
C PRO A 73 14.42 -2.86 -9.62
N GLN A 74 14.95 -3.91 -10.26
CA GLN A 74 16.29 -3.84 -10.84
C GLN A 74 16.29 -2.95 -12.09
N VAL A 75 17.48 -2.50 -12.53
CA VAL A 75 17.61 -1.63 -13.72
C VAL A 75 16.88 -2.19 -14.94
N ALA A 76 16.97 -3.50 -15.18
CA ALA A 76 16.28 -4.15 -16.30
C ALA A 76 14.75 -4.10 -16.19
N ASP A 77 14.22 -4.23 -14.97
CA ASP A 77 12.78 -4.12 -14.68
C ASP A 77 12.32 -2.67 -14.86
N CYS A 78 13.10 -1.69 -14.37
CA CYS A 78 12.85 -0.27 -14.57
C CYS A 78 12.76 0.10 -16.05
N ILE A 79 13.69 -0.38 -16.88
CA ILE A 79 13.66 -0.16 -18.33
C ILE A 79 12.37 -0.73 -18.92
N SER A 80 11.94 -1.91 -18.49
CA SER A 80 10.71 -2.55 -18.98
C SER A 80 9.46 -1.77 -18.58
N ILE A 81 9.39 -1.28 -17.34
CA ILE A 81 8.32 -0.41 -16.84
C ILE A 81 8.25 0.87 -17.66
N LEU A 82 9.39 1.54 -17.88
CA LEU A 82 9.46 2.78 -18.67
C LEU A 82 9.04 2.57 -20.12
N ARG A 83 9.44 1.46 -20.74
CA ARG A 83 8.97 1.08 -22.09
C ARG A 83 7.46 0.86 -22.13
N GLY A 84 6.86 0.29 -21.09
CA GLY A 84 5.41 0.17 -20.96
C GLY A 84 4.69 1.51 -20.82
N LEU A 85 5.32 2.49 -20.15
CA LEU A 85 4.77 3.84 -19.96
C LEU A 85 4.98 4.76 -21.19
N LYS A 86 5.98 4.47 -22.03
CA LYS A 86 6.39 5.29 -23.17
C LYS A 86 5.21 5.75 -24.07
N PRO A 87 4.30 4.87 -24.53
CA PRO A 87 3.21 5.30 -25.42
C PRO A 87 2.29 6.35 -24.77
N ARG A 88 2.06 6.25 -23.46
CA ARG A 88 1.25 7.20 -22.69
C ARG A 88 1.89 8.59 -22.67
N TYR A 89 3.20 8.65 -22.47
CA TYR A 89 3.93 9.92 -22.42
C TYR A 89 4.14 10.54 -23.82
N GLU A 90 4.42 9.73 -24.84
CA GLU A 90 4.49 10.20 -26.23
C GLU A 90 3.18 10.87 -26.66
N LEU A 91 2.04 10.24 -26.35
CA LEU A 91 0.72 10.81 -26.63
C LEU A 91 0.48 12.10 -25.85
N HIS A 92 0.78 12.11 -24.55
CA HIS A 92 0.53 13.27 -23.70
C HIS A 92 1.34 14.50 -24.11
N HIS A 93 2.59 14.30 -24.54
CA HIS A 93 3.50 15.40 -24.88
C HIS A 93 3.63 15.67 -26.38
N GLY A 94 3.08 14.82 -27.25
CA GLY A 94 3.18 14.96 -28.71
C GLY A 94 4.60 14.75 -29.24
N VAL A 95 5.42 13.96 -28.54
CA VAL A 95 6.82 13.69 -28.88
C VAL A 95 7.05 12.21 -29.15
N ARG A 96 8.18 11.88 -29.79
CA ARG A 96 8.72 10.53 -29.84
C ARG A 96 9.87 10.41 -28.85
N ILE A 97 9.84 9.37 -28.02
CA ILE A 97 10.88 9.08 -27.04
C ILE A 97 11.80 8.02 -27.68
N SER A 98 13.10 8.30 -27.82
CA SER A 98 14.07 7.31 -28.30
C SER A 98 14.33 6.24 -27.24
N ASP A 99 14.58 5.00 -27.65
CA ASP A 99 14.92 3.89 -26.73
C ASP A 99 16.42 3.84 -26.40
N ARG A 100 17.24 4.58 -27.15
CA ARG A 100 18.68 4.78 -26.89
C ARG A 100 18.92 6.23 -26.51
N ALA A 101 19.68 6.42 -25.43
CA ALA A 101 20.55 7.57 -25.25
C ALA A 101 21.92 7.24 -25.88
#